data_AF-A0AA43B2D1-F1
#
_entry.id   AF-A0AA43B2D1-F1
#
_cell.length_a   1.000
_cell.length_b   1.000
_cell.length_c   1.000
_cell.angle_alpha   90.00
_cell.angle_beta   90.00
_cell.angle_gamma   90.00
#
_symmetry.space_group_name_H-M   'P 1'
#
loop_
_entity.id
_entity.type
_entity.pdbx_description
1 polymer ?
#
loop_
_entity_poly.entity_id
_entity_poly.type
_entity_poly.pdbx_seq_one_letter_code
_entity_poly.pdbx_strand_id
1 'polypeptide(L)'
;MKKYQVFVSSTFDDLQKERAQVIKAILEMGHIPVGMEMFSAGDDEQWKVIARQIDETDYYVVVVGHRYGSITGGISYTEKEFDYAVSKGIPILGFVIDSSIEPLAKHTDREDEKIAALRKFKAKVKERPVGFWQSADDLHGKVSIALMKAFNTNPRVGWSRTSTVAGPEVMLELSRLSRENAELRAQLDIAKKQEVSDHRLHIQQRIDTLSAIPITLAIREKGKTTWDVIAKTNLFKVFSQIGPDMLDESSVTHASSYLALMNKPKPELLLSPTAPIGHNHIKALFADFASLDLVQPSKKKHPVSDKDSYWSLTQEGIDVLKLSRAQRLERTSAANIEAAMEAEETLPAP
;
A
#
# COMPACT_ATOMS: atom_id res chain seq x y z
N MET A 1 -7.58 33.17 7.37
CA MET A 1 -6.79 33.57 6.19
C MET A 1 -5.32 33.34 6.52
N LYS A 2 -4.59 32.65 5.63
CA LYS A 2 -3.15 32.41 5.79
C LYS A 2 -2.39 33.68 5.41
N LYS A 3 -1.30 33.98 6.12
CA LYS A 3 -0.36 35.05 5.76
C LYS A 3 0.90 34.41 5.21
N TYR A 4 1.39 34.86 4.06
CA TYR A 4 2.66 34.36 3.53
C TYR A 4 3.81 35.26 3.95
N GLN A 5 4.96 34.65 4.23
CA GLN A 5 6.22 35.35 4.40
C GLN A 5 6.90 35.51 3.03
N VAL A 6 7.26 36.74 2.68
CA VAL A 6 7.84 37.08 1.38
C VAL A 6 9.21 37.74 1.60
N PHE A 7 10.28 37.08 1.20
CA PHE A 7 11.63 37.62 1.29
C PHE A 7 11.90 38.55 0.11
N VAL A 8 12.34 39.77 0.39
CA VAL A 8 12.67 40.79 -0.61
C VAL A 8 14.19 40.92 -0.68
N SER A 9 14.77 40.53 -1.81
CA SER A 9 16.19 40.61 -2.10
C SER A 9 16.46 41.66 -3.18
N SER A 10 17.41 42.56 -2.92
CA SER A 10 17.85 43.61 -3.85
C SER A 10 19.18 44.18 -3.37
N THR A 11 19.83 45.00 -4.20
CA THR A 11 20.81 45.95 -3.69
C THR A 11 20.11 47.02 -2.83
N PHE A 12 20.84 47.65 -1.90
CA PHE A 12 20.24 48.58 -0.93
C PHE A 12 20.34 50.04 -1.37
N ASP A 13 21.56 50.59 -1.47
CA ASP A 13 21.76 52.04 -1.62
C ASP A 13 21.07 52.65 -2.85
N ASP A 14 20.93 51.87 -3.93
CA ASP A 14 20.36 52.33 -5.20
C ASP A 14 18.86 52.08 -5.36
N LEU A 15 18.27 51.15 -4.58
CA LEU A 15 16.89 50.69 -4.77
C LEU A 15 15.99 50.93 -3.56
N GLN A 16 16.34 51.86 -2.67
CA GLN A 16 15.57 52.10 -1.44
C GLN A 16 14.09 52.42 -1.72
N LYS A 17 13.81 53.22 -2.76
CA LYS A 17 12.43 53.62 -3.11
C LYS A 17 11.62 52.44 -3.65
N GLU A 18 12.22 51.69 -4.56
CA GLU A 18 11.68 50.50 -5.19
C GLU A 18 11.39 49.42 -4.15
N ARG A 19 12.34 49.20 -3.24
CA ARG A 19 12.22 48.25 -2.14
C ARG A 19 11.11 48.62 -1.17
N ALA A 20 10.98 49.90 -0.81
CA ALA A 20 9.86 50.38 -0.01
C ALA A 20 8.50 50.12 -0.67
N GLN A 21 8.41 50.28 -2.00
CA GLN A 21 7.19 50.00 -2.75
C GLN A 21 6.84 48.50 -2.78
N VAL A 22 7.84 47.62 -2.89
CA VAL A 22 7.67 46.16 -2.79
C VAL A 22 7.16 45.76 -1.41
N ILE A 23 7.78 46.29 -0.36
CA ILE A 23 7.38 46.03 1.04
C ILE A 23 5.94 46.51 1.25
N LYS A 24 5.60 47.71 0.77
CA LYS A 24 4.25 48.26 0.82
C LYS A 24 3.23 47.35 0.14
N ALA A 25 3.51 46.87 -1.07
CA ALA A 25 2.64 45.93 -1.79
C ALA A 25 2.35 44.66 -0.97
N ILE A 26 3.38 44.06 -0.39
CA ILE A 26 3.25 42.85 0.43
C ILE A 26 2.36 43.10 1.67
N LEU A 27 2.56 44.25 2.33
CA LEU A 27 1.77 44.63 3.51
C LEU A 27 0.31 44.93 3.17
N GLU A 28 0.05 45.63 2.06
CA GLU A 28 -1.32 45.96 1.60
C GLU A 28 -2.13 44.70 1.24
N MET A 29 -1.46 43.63 0.79
CA MET A 29 -2.07 42.32 0.61
C MET A 29 -2.25 41.52 1.92
N GLY A 30 -1.78 42.04 3.06
CA GLY A 30 -1.90 41.40 4.38
C GLY A 30 -0.85 40.32 4.67
N HIS A 31 0.24 40.30 3.92
CA HIS A 31 1.35 39.36 4.04
C HIS A 31 2.54 39.95 4.81
N ILE A 32 3.57 39.15 5.05
CA ILE A 32 4.69 39.49 5.94
C ILE A 32 5.94 39.70 5.06
N PRO A 33 6.39 40.94 4.81
CA PRO A 33 7.64 41.17 4.11
C PRO A 33 8.82 40.90 5.04
N VAL A 34 9.85 40.25 4.52
CA VAL A 34 11.13 40.04 5.20
C VAL A 34 12.23 40.59 4.32
N GLY A 35 13.16 41.31 4.92
CA GLY A 35 14.23 41.99 4.23
C GLY A 35 15.30 42.44 5.19
N MET A 36 16.39 42.97 4.65
CA MET A 36 17.54 43.44 5.43
C MET A 36 17.21 44.56 6.43
N GLU A 37 16.09 45.26 6.25
CA GLU A 37 15.54 46.26 7.17
C GLU A 37 15.16 45.69 8.54
N MET A 38 14.87 44.39 8.59
CA MET A 38 14.40 43.70 9.78
C MET A 38 15.54 42.98 10.52
N PHE A 39 16.77 43.00 10.00
CA PHE A 39 17.92 42.38 10.66
C PHE A 39 18.43 43.31 11.77
N SER A 40 18.41 42.82 13.01
CA SER A 40 18.92 43.57 14.17
C SER A 40 20.45 43.61 14.18
N ALA A 41 21.04 44.68 14.72
CA ALA A 41 22.46 44.73 15.02
C ALA A 41 22.78 43.71 16.14
N GLY A 42 23.60 42.70 15.84
CA GLY A 42 24.03 41.66 16.78
C GLY A 42 25.30 40.97 16.30
N ASP A 43 25.96 40.22 17.20
CA ASP A 43 27.26 39.58 16.98
C ASP A 43 27.22 38.33 16.06
N ASP A 44 26.04 37.95 15.56
CA ASP A 44 25.87 36.80 14.68
C ASP A 44 26.43 37.07 13.28
N GLU A 45 27.05 36.06 12.66
CA GLU A 45 27.44 36.12 11.24
C GLU A 45 26.22 36.45 10.38
N GLN A 46 26.19 37.65 9.80
CA GLN A 46 25.09 38.21 9.00
C GLN A 46 24.48 37.23 7.99
N TRP A 47 25.32 36.38 7.37
CA TRP A 47 24.87 35.35 6.44
C TRP A 47 24.01 34.26 7.08
N LYS A 48 24.31 33.82 8.32
CA LYS A 48 23.50 32.81 9.03
C LYS A 48 22.09 33.32 9.29
N VAL A 49 21.95 34.60 9.65
CA VAL A 49 20.65 35.26 9.86
C VAL A 49 19.85 35.30 8.56
N ILE A 50 20.48 35.73 7.46
CA ILE A 50 19.86 35.78 6.12
C ILE A 50 19.38 34.39 5.69
N ALA A 51 20.25 33.38 5.79
CA ALA A 51 19.94 32.02 5.40
C ALA A 51 18.73 31.47 6.18
N ARG A 52 18.68 31.69 7.50
CA ARG A 52 17.53 31.29 8.33
C ARG A 52 16.24 31.96 7.89
N GLN A 53 16.28 33.26 7.58
CA GLN A 53 15.11 34.01 7.13
C GLN A 53 14.60 33.53 5.77
N ILE A 54 15.52 33.16 4.87
CA ILE A 54 15.16 32.53 3.59
C ILE A 54 14.51 31.16 3.83
N ASP A 55 15.04 30.34 4.74
CA ASP A 55 14.47 29.01 5.06
C ASP A 55 13.02 29.09 5.58
N GLU A 56 12.67 30.15 6.30
CA GLU A 56 11.33 30.38 6.85
C GLU A 56 10.37 31.08 5.87
N THR A 57 10.82 31.39 4.66
CA THR A 57 10.07 32.17 3.67
C THR A 57 9.20 31.30 2.76
N ASP A 58 7.98 31.78 2.46
CA ASP A 58 7.06 31.12 1.52
C ASP A 58 7.38 31.47 0.06
N TYR A 59 7.68 32.74 -0.23
CA TYR A 59 8.00 33.25 -1.58
C TYR A 59 9.19 34.19 -1.57
N TYR A 60 10.03 34.10 -2.60
CA TYR A 60 11.22 34.93 -2.75
C TYR A 60 11.04 35.93 -3.88
N VAL A 61 11.26 37.22 -3.62
CA VAL A 61 11.21 38.30 -4.60
C VAL A 61 12.62 38.85 -4.77
N VAL A 62 13.12 38.88 -6.00
CA VAL A 62 14.41 39.51 -6.33
C VAL A 62 14.20 40.71 -7.24
N VAL A 63 14.75 41.87 -6.85
CA VAL A 63 14.73 43.10 -7.63
C VAL A 63 16.15 43.43 -8.07
N VAL A 64 16.38 43.47 -9.38
CA VAL A 64 17.69 43.70 -9.98
C VAL A 64 17.70 45.03 -10.75
N GLY A 65 18.46 45.99 -10.23
CA GLY A 65 18.66 47.32 -10.82
C GLY A 65 19.87 47.41 -11.75
N HIS A 66 20.60 48.53 -11.68
CA HIS A 66 21.81 48.77 -12.47
C HIS A 66 23.12 48.53 -11.69
N ARG A 67 23.02 48.08 -10.44
CA ARG A 67 24.14 47.79 -9.56
C ARG A 67 24.20 46.30 -9.22
N TYR A 68 25.41 45.73 -9.17
CA TYR A 68 25.65 44.37 -8.68
C TYR A 68 25.79 44.34 -7.15
N GLY A 69 26.33 45.43 -6.59
CA GLY A 69 26.43 45.63 -5.14
C GLY A 69 27.71 45.08 -4.53
N SER A 70 27.67 44.84 -3.21
CA SER A 70 28.83 44.40 -2.43
C SER A 70 29.13 42.91 -2.65
N ILE A 71 30.37 42.61 -3.02
CA ILE A 71 30.88 41.25 -3.26
C ILE A 71 31.42 40.67 -1.95
N THR A 72 31.10 39.42 -1.64
CA THR A 72 31.68 38.67 -0.52
C THR A 72 31.91 37.23 -0.94
N GLY A 73 33.17 36.78 -0.88
CA GLY A 73 33.53 35.41 -1.30
C GLY A 73 33.36 35.17 -2.81
N GLY A 74 33.50 36.21 -3.65
CA GLY A 74 33.51 36.10 -5.11
C GLY A 74 32.18 36.37 -5.83
N ILE A 75 31.06 36.49 -5.11
CA ILE A 75 29.75 36.88 -5.66
C ILE A 75 29.07 37.95 -4.79
N SER A 76 28.07 38.66 -5.33
CA SER A 76 27.31 39.64 -4.54
C SER A 76 26.42 38.98 -3.48
N TYR A 77 26.11 39.71 -2.41
CA TYR A 77 25.15 39.24 -1.40
C TYR A 77 23.80 38.85 -2.03
N THR A 78 23.27 39.68 -2.93
CA THR A 78 22.01 39.43 -3.63
C THR A 78 22.06 38.16 -4.51
N GLU A 79 23.19 37.90 -5.18
CA GLU A 79 23.36 36.66 -5.94
C GLU A 79 23.47 35.44 -5.01
N LYS A 80 24.20 35.59 -3.90
CA LYS A 80 24.32 34.53 -2.89
C LYS A 80 22.97 34.15 -2.26
N GLU A 81 22.14 35.15 -1.94
CA GLU A 81 20.77 34.97 -1.45
C GLU A 81 19.90 34.25 -2.49
N PHE A 82 19.98 34.69 -3.76
CA PHE A 82 19.23 34.09 -4.85
C PHE A 82 19.58 32.61 -5.03
N ASP A 83 20.87 32.28 -5.04
CA ASP A 83 21.34 30.90 -5.19
C ASP A 83 20.89 30.01 -4.03
N TYR A 84 20.91 30.56 -2.82
CA TYR A 84 20.42 29.86 -1.65
C TYR A 84 18.91 29.58 -1.75
N ALA A 85 18.11 30.58 -2.11
CA ALA A 85 16.66 30.43 -2.30
C ALA A 85 16.32 29.40 -3.41
N VAL A 86 17.09 29.40 -4.51
CA VAL A 86 16.98 28.39 -5.57
C VAL A 86 17.27 26.99 -5.01
N SER A 87 18.34 26.83 -4.23
CA SER A 87 18.73 25.53 -3.66
C SER A 87 17.67 24.96 -2.70
N LYS A 88 16.89 25.82 -2.05
CA LYS A 88 15.81 25.45 -1.14
C LYS A 88 14.47 25.19 -1.85
N GLY A 89 14.41 25.38 -3.17
CA GLY A 89 13.19 25.17 -3.96
C GLY A 89 12.08 26.17 -3.62
N ILE A 90 12.43 27.36 -3.12
CA ILE A 90 11.46 28.41 -2.83
C ILE A 90 10.97 29.02 -4.16
N PRO A 91 9.66 29.26 -4.34
CA PRO A 91 9.15 29.96 -5.51
C PRO A 91 9.76 31.37 -5.62
N ILE A 92 10.43 31.65 -6.75
CA ILE A 92 11.13 32.92 -6.99
C ILE A 92 10.38 33.76 -8.02
N LEU A 93 10.19 35.04 -7.69
CA LEU A 93 9.64 36.08 -8.55
C LEU A 93 10.74 37.10 -8.85
N GLY A 94 11.23 37.11 -10.09
CA GLY A 94 12.30 38.00 -10.52
C GLY A 94 11.78 39.26 -11.20
N PHE A 95 12.31 40.42 -10.79
CA PHE A 95 12.03 41.73 -11.37
C PHE A 95 13.33 42.41 -11.80
N VAL A 96 13.47 42.67 -13.09
CA VAL A 96 14.70 43.24 -13.66
C VAL A 96 14.39 44.60 -14.27
N ILE A 97 15.21 45.61 -14.00
CA ILE A 97 15.03 46.94 -14.58
C ILE A 97 15.06 46.87 -16.11
N ASP A 98 14.14 47.59 -16.75
CA ASP A 98 14.02 47.67 -18.20
C ASP A 98 15.26 48.33 -18.82
N SER A 99 15.73 47.82 -19.96
CA SER A 99 16.90 48.36 -20.67
C SER A 99 16.69 49.75 -21.24
N SER A 100 15.44 50.22 -21.36
CA SER A 100 15.10 51.57 -21.81
C SER A 100 15.34 52.65 -20.75
N ILE A 101 15.55 52.28 -19.48
CA ILE A 101 15.84 53.21 -18.40
C ILE A 101 17.34 53.46 -18.32
N GLU A 102 17.73 54.72 -18.50
CA GLU A 102 19.12 55.12 -18.35
C GLU A 102 19.54 55.08 -16.87
N PRO A 103 20.67 54.42 -16.55
CA PRO A 103 21.17 54.41 -15.19
C PRO A 103 21.66 55.80 -14.76
N LEU A 104 21.21 56.26 -13.60
CA LEU A 104 21.87 57.40 -12.94
C LEU A 104 23.29 57.01 -12.56
N ALA A 105 24.28 57.87 -12.83
CA ALA A 105 25.70 57.59 -12.58
C ALA A 105 26.06 57.23 -11.11
N LYS A 106 25.16 57.53 -10.16
CA LYS A 106 25.25 57.17 -8.73
C LYS A 106 24.70 55.79 -8.38
N HIS A 107 24.04 55.12 -9.32
CA HIS A 107 23.37 53.83 -9.16
C HIS A 107 23.99 52.75 -10.06
N THR A 108 25.25 52.92 -10.43
CA THR A 108 25.99 51.98 -11.31
C THR A 108 27.36 51.73 -10.75
N ASP A 109 27.80 50.47 -10.81
CA ASP A 109 29.18 50.12 -10.48
C ASP A 109 30.11 50.58 -11.61
N ARG A 110 31.27 51.15 -11.26
CA ARG A 110 32.27 51.64 -12.22
C ARG A 110 33.34 50.60 -12.57
N GLU A 111 33.36 49.50 -11.83
CA GLU A 111 34.34 48.43 -11.98
C GLU A 111 33.87 47.43 -13.05
N ASP A 112 34.71 47.15 -14.04
CA ASP A 112 34.39 46.26 -15.17
C ASP A 112 33.99 44.84 -14.70
N GLU A 113 34.60 44.36 -13.62
CA GLU A 113 34.28 43.07 -13.00
C GLU A 113 32.83 43.00 -12.51
N LYS A 114 32.36 44.03 -11.78
CA LYS A 114 30.99 44.12 -11.28
C LYS A 114 29.97 44.29 -12.41
N ILE A 115 30.32 45.04 -13.46
CA ILE A 115 29.47 45.20 -14.64
C ILE A 115 29.29 43.84 -15.35
N ALA A 116 30.38 43.10 -15.53
CA ALA A 116 30.34 41.76 -16.13
C ALA A 116 29.54 40.77 -15.25
N ALA A 117 29.75 40.80 -13.92
CA ALA A 117 29.02 39.97 -12.97
C ALA A 117 27.53 40.30 -12.94
N LEU A 118 27.14 41.58 -12.98
CA LEU A 118 25.73 41.99 -13.08
C LEU A 118 25.05 41.45 -14.34
N ARG A 119 25.75 41.47 -15.49
CA ARG A 119 25.21 40.92 -16.74
C ARG A 119 24.95 39.43 -16.62
N LYS A 120 25.89 38.68 -16.01
CA LYS A 120 25.73 37.24 -15.73
C LYS A 120 24.55 36.99 -14.78
N PHE A 121 24.46 37.74 -13.69
CA PHE A 121 23.37 37.61 -12.73
C PHE A 121 22.01 37.94 -13.34
N LYS A 122 21.90 39.02 -14.14
CA LYS A 122 20.67 39.32 -14.90
C LYS A 122 20.28 38.18 -15.83
N ALA A 123 21.24 37.54 -16.50
CA ALA A 123 20.97 36.38 -17.35
C ALA A 123 20.46 35.18 -16.53
N LYS A 124 21.09 34.90 -15.38
CA LYS A 124 20.72 33.84 -14.43
C LYS A 124 19.30 34.02 -13.88
N VAL A 125 18.93 35.24 -13.50
CA VAL A 125 17.56 35.54 -13.03
C VAL A 125 16.54 35.37 -14.18
N LYS A 126 16.93 35.73 -15.41
CA LYS A 126 16.12 35.60 -16.64
C LYS A 126 15.96 34.16 -17.16
N GLU A 127 16.65 33.17 -16.59
CA GLU A 127 16.36 31.76 -16.87
C GLU A 127 14.92 31.37 -16.46
N ARG A 128 14.31 32.18 -15.60
CA ARG A 128 12.90 32.08 -15.20
C ARG A 128 12.12 33.27 -15.78
N PRO A 129 10.79 33.16 -15.94
CA PRO A 129 9.96 34.30 -16.33
C PRO A 129 10.14 35.47 -15.33
N VAL A 130 10.57 36.62 -15.85
CA VAL A 130 10.80 37.84 -15.06
C VAL A 130 9.83 38.95 -15.45
N GLY A 131 9.51 39.83 -14.49
CA GLY A 131 8.86 41.11 -14.77
C GLY A 131 9.91 42.19 -15.06
N PHE A 132 9.74 42.95 -16.14
CA PHE A 132 10.54 44.16 -16.37
C PHE A 132 9.88 45.36 -15.70
N TRP A 133 10.63 46.23 -15.04
CA TRP A 133 10.08 47.42 -14.37
C TRP A 133 10.80 48.71 -14.77
N GLN A 134 10.06 49.82 -14.77
CA GLN A 134 10.54 51.13 -15.23
C GLN A 134 10.59 52.19 -14.13
N SER A 135 9.75 52.06 -13.10
CA SER A 135 9.69 52.96 -11.94
C SER A 135 9.28 52.21 -10.69
N ALA A 136 9.44 52.84 -9.52
CA ALA A 136 9.04 52.25 -8.25
C ALA A 136 7.52 51.96 -8.17
N ASP A 137 6.67 52.81 -8.76
CA ASP A 137 5.21 52.61 -8.81
C ASP A 137 4.82 51.49 -9.78
N ASP A 138 5.51 51.39 -10.92
CA ASP A 138 5.33 50.28 -11.86
C ASP A 138 5.75 48.94 -11.22
N LEU A 139 6.86 48.94 -10.47
CA LEU A 139 7.30 47.77 -9.71
C LEU A 139 6.26 47.34 -8.68
N HIS A 140 5.66 48.27 -7.94
CA HIS A 140 4.58 47.99 -6.97
C HIS A 140 3.43 47.20 -7.62
N GLY A 141 2.92 47.69 -8.75
CA GLY A 141 1.82 47.05 -9.48
C GLY A 141 2.19 45.65 -9.99
N LYS A 142 3.37 45.53 -10.61
CA LYS A 142 3.86 44.26 -11.16
C LYS A 142 4.08 43.20 -10.08
N VAL A 143 4.66 43.60 -8.95
CA VAL A 143 4.90 42.71 -7.80
C VAL A 143 3.59 42.23 -7.19
N SER A 144 2.62 43.13 -7.01
CA SER A 144 1.30 42.78 -6.46
C SER A 144 0.59 41.74 -7.31
N ILE A 145 0.56 41.92 -8.63
CA ILE A 145 -0.07 40.98 -9.57
C ILE A 145 0.65 39.63 -9.56
N ALA A 146 1.98 39.64 -9.62
CA ALA A 146 2.78 38.43 -9.65
C ALA A 146 2.63 37.59 -8.37
N LEU A 147 2.66 38.25 -7.20
CA LEU A 147 2.46 37.60 -5.91
C LEU A 147 1.05 37.03 -5.78
N MET A 148 0.01 37.79 -6.13
CA MET A 148 -1.37 37.29 -6.10
C MET A 148 -1.55 36.05 -6.98
N LYS A 149 -0.96 36.05 -8.19
CA LYS A 149 -0.95 34.87 -9.06
C LYS A 149 -0.19 33.71 -8.42
N ALA A 150 0.98 33.96 -7.84
CA ALA A 150 1.79 32.93 -7.18
C ALA A 150 1.08 32.30 -5.97
N PHE A 151 0.37 33.08 -5.17
CA PHE A 151 -0.42 32.61 -4.03
C PHE A 151 -1.54 31.66 -4.47
N ASN A 152 -2.18 31.97 -5.60
CA ASN A 152 -3.29 31.17 -6.12
C ASN A 152 -2.82 29.92 -6.88
N THR A 153 -1.75 30.01 -7.68
CA THR A 153 -1.26 28.90 -8.51
C THR A 153 -0.40 27.92 -7.69
N ASN A 154 0.44 28.42 -6.78
CA ASN A 154 1.38 27.61 -6.00
C ASN A 154 1.27 27.95 -4.50
N PRO A 155 0.16 27.62 -3.82
CA PRO A 155 -0.04 27.97 -2.42
C PRO A 155 0.98 27.28 -1.51
N ARG A 156 1.58 28.04 -0.59
CA ARG A 156 2.54 27.54 0.41
C ARG A 156 1.86 27.27 1.76
N VAL A 157 2.63 26.76 2.71
CA VAL A 157 2.13 26.44 4.07
C VAL A 157 1.55 27.69 4.71
N GLY A 158 2.31 28.79 4.70
CA GLY A 158 1.93 30.08 5.25
C GLY A 158 1.74 30.09 6.77
N TRP A 159 1.76 31.29 7.34
CA TRP A 159 1.44 31.57 8.73
C TRP A 159 -0.07 31.54 8.95
N SER A 160 -0.51 30.82 9.98
CA SER A 160 -1.89 30.87 10.46
C SER A 160 -1.89 31.17 11.95
N ARG A 161 -2.86 31.95 12.41
CA ARG A 161 -3.07 32.17 13.85
C ARG A 161 -3.51 30.83 14.46
N THR A 162 -2.88 30.42 15.55
CA THR A 162 -3.02 29.11 16.24
C THR A 162 -4.42 28.77 16.80
N SER A 163 -5.49 29.36 16.31
CA SER A 163 -6.86 28.94 16.67
C SER A 163 -7.30 27.66 15.95
N THR A 164 -6.50 27.12 15.01
CA THR A 164 -6.83 25.95 14.17
C THR A 164 -5.98 24.71 14.43
N VAL A 165 -5.08 24.72 15.41
CA VAL A 165 -4.42 23.48 15.85
C VAL A 165 -5.35 22.78 16.82
N ALA A 166 -5.73 21.55 16.47
CA ALA A 166 -6.38 20.55 17.32
C ALA A 166 -6.11 20.80 18.82
N GLY A 167 -7.11 21.33 19.53
CA GLY A 167 -6.99 21.62 20.97
C GLY A 167 -6.82 20.33 21.80
N PRO A 168 -6.67 20.46 23.14
CA PRO A 168 -6.56 19.31 24.05
C PRO A 168 -7.65 18.24 23.84
N GLU A 169 -8.86 18.67 23.47
CA GLU A 169 -10.00 17.79 23.16
C GLU A 169 -9.73 16.83 22.00
N VAL A 170 -9.07 17.28 20.94
CA VAL A 170 -8.75 16.43 19.78
C VAL A 170 -7.65 15.42 20.13
N MET A 171 -6.68 15.79 20.98
CA MET A 171 -5.69 14.85 21.47
C MET A 171 -6.30 13.78 22.40
N LEU A 172 -7.26 14.17 23.24
CA LEU A 172 -8.00 13.22 24.08
C LEU A 172 -8.81 12.24 23.22
N GLU A 173 -9.52 12.74 22.20
CA GLU A 173 -10.25 11.89 21.26
C GLU A 173 -9.31 10.97 20.45
N LEU A 174 -8.16 11.47 20.01
CA LEU A 174 -7.17 10.64 19.31
C LEU A 174 -6.65 9.50 20.20
N SER A 175 -6.36 9.79 21.47
CA SER A 175 -5.95 8.78 22.45
C SER A 175 -7.05 7.76 22.72
N ARG A 176 -8.31 8.22 22.88
CA ARG A 176 -9.48 7.36 23.06
C ARG A 176 -9.68 6.43 21.86
N LEU A 177 -9.68 6.97 20.65
CA LEU A 177 -9.84 6.21 19.41
C LEU A 177 -8.68 5.24 19.19
N SER A 178 -7.45 5.62 19.53
CA SER A 178 -6.29 4.73 19.45
C SER A 178 -6.42 3.53 20.39
N ARG A 179 -6.94 3.73 21.61
CA ARG A 179 -7.18 2.64 22.57
C ARG A 179 -8.31 1.72 22.08
N GLU A 180 -9.42 2.29 21.63
CA GLU A 180 -10.55 1.53 21.08
C GLU A 180 -10.13 0.68 19.88
N ASN A 181 -9.29 1.24 18.99
CA ASN A 181 -8.76 0.49 17.84
C ASN A 181 -7.86 -0.68 18.28
N ALA A 182 -7.03 -0.48 19.31
CA ALA A 182 -6.20 -1.55 19.86
C ALA A 182 -7.05 -2.67 20.49
N GLU A 183 -8.09 -2.31 21.25
CA GLU A 183 -9.03 -3.25 21.86
C GLU A 183 -9.81 -4.04 20.80
N LEU A 184 -10.36 -3.38 19.79
CA LEU A 184 -11.08 -4.03 18.69
C LEU A 184 -10.18 -4.98 17.90
N ARG A 185 -8.91 -4.60 17.66
CA ARG A 185 -7.94 -5.50 17.01
C ARG A 185 -7.66 -6.75 17.85
N ALA A 186 -7.54 -6.60 19.17
CA ALA A 186 -7.34 -7.73 20.07
C ALA A 186 -8.55 -8.67 20.09
N GLN A 187 -9.77 -8.12 20.18
CA GLN A 187 -11.01 -8.90 20.13
C GLN A 187 -11.14 -9.66 18.81
N LEU A 188 -10.77 -9.02 17.69
CA LEU A 188 -10.81 -9.64 16.37
C LEU A 188 -9.81 -10.79 16.21
N ASP A 189 -8.62 -10.69 16.80
CA ASP A 189 -7.65 -11.80 16.82
C ASP A 189 -8.17 -13.00 17.63
N ILE A 190 -8.77 -12.74 18.80
CA ILE A 190 -9.39 -13.78 19.63
C ILE A 190 -10.54 -14.45 18.88
N ALA A 191 -11.45 -13.67 18.29
CA ALA A 191 -12.59 -14.19 17.54
C ALA A 191 -12.15 -15.06 16.35
N LYS A 192 -11.12 -14.64 15.59
CA LYS A 192 -10.58 -15.43 14.48
C LYS A 192 -9.96 -16.75 14.94
N LYS A 193 -9.20 -16.74 16.04
CA LYS A 193 -8.63 -17.97 16.61
C LYS A 193 -9.73 -18.93 17.07
N GLN A 194 -10.78 -18.39 17.69
CA GLN A 194 -11.94 -19.17 18.10
C GLN A 194 -12.67 -19.77 16.89
N GLU A 195 -12.94 -18.98 15.86
CA GLU A 195 -13.58 -19.44 14.62
C GLU A 195 -12.80 -20.58 13.94
N VAL A 196 -11.48 -20.48 13.85
CA VAL A 196 -10.63 -21.55 13.29
C VAL A 196 -10.71 -22.81 14.16
N SER A 197 -10.72 -22.67 15.49
CA SER A 197 -10.85 -23.82 16.40
C SER A 197 -12.21 -24.49 16.29
N ASP A 198 -13.29 -23.69 16.24
CA ASP A 198 -14.66 -24.17 16.14
C ASP A 198 -14.88 -24.86 14.79
N HIS A 199 -14.34 -24.30 13.70
CA HIS A 199 -14.37 -24.93 12.38
C HIS A 199 -13.63 -26.27 12.40
N ARG A 200 -12.42 -26.33 12.96
CA ARG A 200 -11.66 -27.59 13.08
C ARG A 200 -12.44 -28.64 13.89
N LEU A 201 -13.11 -28.24 14.96
CA LEU A 201 -13.95 -29.13 15.76
C LEU A 201 -15.17 -29.62 14.96
N HIS A 202 -15.82 -28.74 14.20
CA HIS A 202 -16.94 -29.11 13.32
C HIS A 202 -16.52 -30.17 12.30
N ILE A 203 -15.40 -29.96 11.60
CA ILE A 203 -14.86 -30.92 10.64
C ILE A 203 -14.50 -32.25 11.31
N GLN A 204 -13.95 -32.22 12.53
CA GLN A 204 -13.68 -33.45 13.28
C GLN A 204 -14.96 -34.22 13.61
N GLN A 205 -16.00 -33.55 14.09
CA GLN A 205 -17.31 -34.17 14.36
C GLN A 205 -17.92 -34.77 13.09
N ARG A 206 -17.69 -34.14 11.93
CA ARG A 206 -18.10 -34.68 10.63
C ARG A 206 -17.39 -35.99 10.31
N ILE A 207 -16.07 -36.06 10.50
CA ILE A 207 -15.28 -37.29 10.34
C ILE A 207 -15.80 -38.40 11.26
N ASP A 208 -16.07 -38.07 12.52
CA ASP A 208 -16.54 -39.03 13.52
C ASP A 208 -17.93 -39.55 13.15
N THR A 209 -18.84 -38.66 12.71
CA THR A 209 -20.18 -39.02 12.22
C THR A 209 -20.11 -39.98 11.04
N LEU A 210 -19.30 -39.67 10.02
CA LEU A 210 -19.11 -40.54 8.86
C LEU A 210 -18.49 -41.89 9.25
N SER A 211 -17.59 -41.90 10.23
CA SER A 211 -16.92 -43.12 10.69
C SER A 211 -17.86 -44.05 11.46
N ALA A 212 -18.84 -43.46 12.16
CA ALA A 212 -19.83 -44.16 12.97
C ALA A 212 -20.97 -44.80 12.15
N ILE A 213 -21.12 -44.45 10.87
CA ILE A 213 -22.18 -44.98 10.00
C ILE A 213 -21.64 -46.18 9.18
N PRO A 214 -21.92 -47.44 9.60
CA PRO A 214 -21.50 -48.61 8.84
C PRO A 214 -22.33 -48.73 7.56
N ILE A 215 -21.68 -49.16 6.48
CA ILE A 215 -22.33 -49.46 5.22
C ILE A 215 -21.81 -50.79 4.66
N THR A 216 -22.58 -51.36 3.74
CA THR A 216 -22.20 -52.58 3.02
C THR A 216 -22.21 -52.30 1.54
N LEU A 217 -21.07 -52.52 0.89
CA LEU A 217 -20.96 -52.48 -0.56
C LEU A 217 -21.23 -53.88 -1.11
N ALA A 218 -22.32 -54.00 -1.87
CA ALA A 218 -22.63 -55.17 -2.66
C ALA A 218 -21.87 -55.08 -4.00
N ILE A 219 -21.03 -56.07 -4.29
CA ILE A 219 -20.11 -56.11 -5.43
C ILE A 219 -20.51 -57.25 -6.37
N ARG A 220 -20.51 -56.96 -7.67
CA ARG A 220 -20.82 -57.92 -8.74
C ARG A 220 -19.54 -58.43 -9.38
N GLU A 221 -19.41 -59.76 -9.38
CA GLU A 221 -18.30 -60.46 -10.04
C GLU A 221 -18.47 -60.50 -11.56
N LYS A 222 -17.36 -60.71 -12.26
CA LYS A 222 -17.34 -60.90 -13.71
C LYS A 222 -18.18 -62.11 -14.10
N GLY A 223 -19.12 -61.91 -15.03
CA GLY A 223 -20.01 -62.96 -15.53
C GLY A 223 -21.21 -63.27 -14.64
N LYS A 224 -21.36 -62.60 -13.48
CA LYS A 224 -22.55 -62.71 -12.62
C LYS A 224 -23.56 -61.61 -12.93
N THR A 225 -24.83 -61.91 -12.67
CA THR A 225 -25.95 -60.95 -12.79
C THR A 225 -26.34 -60.30 -11.47
N THR A 226 -25.86 -60.85 -10.35
CA THR A 226 -26.18 -60.46 -8.97
C THR A 226 -24.96 -59.89 -8.23
N TRP A 227 -25.19 -59.02 -7.24
CA TRP A 227 -24.15 -58.38 -6.41
C TRP A 227 -23.95 -59.14 -5.10
N ASP A 228 -23.52 -60.40 -5.19
CA ASP A 228 -23.50 -61.31 -4.03
C ASP A 228 -22.27 -61.14 -3.13
N VAL A 229 -21.24 -60.42 -3.60
CA VAL A 229 -20.01 -60.21 -2.83
C VAL A 229 -20.19 -59.02 -1.89
N ILE A 230 -20.12 -59.26 -0.59
CA ILE A 230 -20.35 -58.26 0.45
C ILE A 230 -19.02 -57.73 0.99
N ALA A 231 -18.82 -56.42 0.91
CA ALA A 231 -17.72 -55.71 1.55
C ALA A 231 -18.26 -54.75 2.63
N LYS A 232 -17.94 -55.03 3.89
CA LYS A 232 -18.32 -54.18 5.04
C LYS A 232 -17.34 -53.02 5.17
N THR A 233 -17.86 -51.81 5.36
CA THR A 233 -17.07 -50.59 5.51
C THR A 233 -17.90 -49.52 6.27
N ASN A 234 -17.47 -48.27 6.27
CA ASN A 234 -18.24 -47.13 6.76
C ASN A 234 -18.20 -45.97 5.75
N LEU A 235 -19.07 -44.97 5.96
CA LEU A 235 -19.16 -43.82 5.06
C LEU A 235 -17.83 -43.07 4.96
N PHE A 236 -17.11 -42.89 6.07
CA PHE A 236 -15.83 -42.17 6.06
C PHE A 236 -14.77 -42.84 5.19
N LYS A 237 -14.64 -44.16 5.28
CA LYS A 237 -13.67 -44.92 4.48
C LYS A 237 -13.98 -44.80 2.98
N VAL A 238 -15.26 -44.90 2.60
CA VAL A 238 -15.67 -44.69 1.20
C VAL A 238 -15.42 -43.26 0.75
N PHE A 239 -15.79 -42.26 1.56
CA PHE A 239 -15.52 -40.85 1.27
C PHE A 239 -14.02 -40.59 1.08
N SER A 240 -13.18 -41.10 1.99
CA SER A 240 -11.72 -40.93 1.94
C SER A 240 -11.06 -41.58 0.73
N GLN A 241 -11.68 -42.63 0.17
CA GLN A 241 -11.23 -43.31 -1.03
C GLN A 241 -11.56 -42.51 -2.28
N ILE A 242 -12.81 -42.08 -2.46
CA ILE A 242 -13.27 -41.39 -3.68
C ILE A 242 -13.02 -39.88 -3.68
N GLY A 243 -12.91 -39.27 -2.50
CA GLY A 243 -12.70 -37.83 -2.31
C GLY A 243 -11.53 -37.23 -3.10
N PRO A 244 -10.36 -37.89 -3.19
CA PRO A 244 -9.24 -37.41 -4.02
C PRO A 244 -9.60 -37.23 -5.49
N ASP A 245 -10.36 -38.16 -6.07
CA ASP A 245 -10.79 -38.08 -7.47
C ASP A 245 -11.88 -36.99 -7.63
N MET A 246 -12.70 -36.79 -6.60
CA MET A 246 -13.71 -35.74 -6.54
C MET A 246 -13.17 -34.32 -6.30
N LEU A 247 -11.86 -34.13 -6.07
CA LEU A 247 -11.26 -32.79 -6.03
C LEU A 247 -11.47 -32.04 -7.35
N ASP A 248 -11.52 -32.79 -8.45
CA ASP A 248 -11.85 -32.27 -9.76
C ASP A 248 -13.31 -32.62 -10.12
N GLU A 249 -13.54 -33.86 -10.55
CA GLU A 249 -14.87 -34.49 -10.62
C GLU A 249 -14.75 -36.00 -10.75
N SER A 250 -15.78 -36.72 -10.28
CA SER A 250 -15.90 -38.16 -10.40
C SER A 250 -17.26 -38.53 -10.95
N SER A 251 -17.29 -39.43 -11.94
CA SER A 251 -18.54 -39.95 -12.51
C SER A 251 -19.09 -41.11 -11.67
N VAL A 252 -20.39 -41.36 -11.75
CA VAL A 252 -21.01 -42.51 -11.06
C VAL A 252 -20.43 -43.83 -11.56
N THR A 253 -20.13 -43.94 -12.86
CA THR A 253 -19.50 -45.13 -13.46
C THR A 253 -18.08 -45.36 -12.94
N HIS A 254 -17.28 -44.29 -12.87
CA HIS A 254 -15.92 -44.34 -12.32
C HIS A 254 -15.94 -44.72 -10.84
N ALA A 255 -16.76 -44.04 -10.04
CA ALA A 255 -16.88 -44.32 -8.61
C ALA A 255 -17.35 -45.75 -8.32
N SER A 256 -18.30 -46.29 -9.11
CA SER A 256 -18.69 -47.69 -9.03
C SER A 256 -17.49 -48.63 -9.20
N SER A 257 -16.67 -48.40 -10.23
CA SER A 257 -15.52 -49.25 -10.56
C SER A 257 -14.40 -49.11 -9.54
N TYR A 258 -14.08 -47.87 -9.16
CA TYR A 258 -13.02 -47.54 -8.23
C TYR A 258 -13.33 -48.06 -6.81
N LEU A 259 -14.53 -47.80 -6.29
CA LEU A 259 -14.90 -48.27 -4.95
C LEU A 259 -14.99 -49.79 -4.87
N ALA A 260 -15.43 -50.46 -5.94
CA ALA A 260 -15.40 -51.93 -6.00
C ALA A 260 -13.96 -52.46 -5.95
N LEU A 261 -13.04 -51.83 -6.69
CA LEU A 261 -11.62 -52.20 -6.70
C LEU A 261 -10.97 -52.02 -5.32
N MET A 262 -11.26 -50.89 -4.65
CA MET A 262 -10.67 -50.55 -3.35
C MET A 262 -11.24 -51.37 -2.19
N ASN A 263 -12.43 -51.97 -2.35
CA ASN A 263 -13.11 -52.69 -1.28
C ASN A 263 -13.39 -54.17 -1.59
N LYS A 264 -12.81 -54.74 -2.66
CA LYS A 264 -12.96 -56.17 -2.93
C LYS A 264 -12.40 -56.99 -1.75
N PRO A 265 -13.14 -57.99 -1.24
CA PRO A 265 -12.70 -58.77 -0.09
C PRO A 265 -11.52 -59.70 -0.40
N LYS A 266 -11.35 -60.04 -1.69
CA LYS A 266 -10.28 -60.91 -2.19
C LYS A 266 -9.53 -60.20 -3.32
N PRO A 267 -8.20 -60.06 -3.27
CA PRO A 267 -7.41 -59.45 -4.33
C PRO A 267 -7.62 -60.07 -5.73
N GLU A 268 -7.84 -61.38 -5.78
CA GLU A 268 -8.04 -62.17 -6.99
C GLU A 268 -9.46 -62.08 -7.59
N LEU A 269 -10.39 -61.43 -6.89
CA LEU A 269 -11.77 -61.28 -7.35
C LEU A 269 -11.85 -60.47 -8.65
N LEU A 270 -12.37 -61.09 -9.71
CA LEU A 270 -12.61 -60.41 -10.98
C LEU A 270 -13.93 -59.64 -10.93
N LEU A 271 -13.84 -58.31 -11.04
CA LEU A 271 -14.99 -57.41 -11.01
C LEU A 271 -15.76 -57.40 -12.34
N SER A 272 -17.07 -57.17 -12.27
CA SER A 272 -17.86 -56.89 -13.47
C SER A 272 -17.34 -55.63 -14.18
N PRO A 273 -17.18 -55.65 -15.52
CA PRO A 273 -16.69 -54.48 -16.26
C PRO A 273 -17.70 -53.33 -16.31
N THR A 274 -18.97 -53.61 -16.00
CA THR A 274 -20.04 -52.62 -15.95
C THR A 274 -20.68 -52.67 -14.56
N ALA A 275 -20.94 -51.52 -13.95
CA ALA A 275 -21.60 -51.41 -12.65
C ALA A 275 -21.16 -52.46 -11.59
N PRO A 276 -19.85 -52.66 -11.32
CA PRO A 276 -19.40 -53.60 -10.29
C PRO A 276 -19.97 -53.26 -8.90
N ILE A 277 -20.31 -52.00 -8.64
CA ILE A 277 -21.31 -51.61 -7.65
C ILE A 277 -22.50 -51.00 -8.39
N GLY A 278 -23.73 -51.31 -7.97
CA GLY A 278 -24.92 -50.76 -8.62
C GLY A 278 -24.89 -49.23 -8.67
N HIS A 279 -25.15 -48.63 -9.83
CA HIS A 279 -25.13 -47.17 -9.98
C HIS A 279 -26.15 -46.46 -9.07
N ASN A 280 -27.27 -47.12 -8.76
CA ASN A 280 -28.24 -46.66 -7.78
C ASN A 280 -27.65 -46.59 -6.36
N HIS A 281 -26.80 -47.54 -5.97
CA HIS A 281 -26.12 -47.51 -4.66
C HIS A 281 -25.08 -46.40 -4.60
N ILE A 282 -24.32 -46.16 -5.69
CA ILE A 282 -23.39 -45.03 -5.78
C ILE A 282 -24.14 -43.69 -5.69
N LYS A 283 -25.26 -43.55 -6.40
CA LYS A 283 -26.09 -42.34 -6.32
C LYS A 283 -26.66 -42.12 -4.92
N ALA A 284 -27.05 -43.18 -4.21
CA ALA A 284 -27.48 -43.07 -2.81
C ALA A 284 -26.33 -42.61 -1.91
N LEU A 285 -25.13 -43.17 -2.06
CA LEU A 285 -23.94 -42.73 -1.31
C LEU A 285 -23.62 -41.25 -1.57
N PHE A 286 -23.72 -40.80 -2.82
CA PHE A 286 -23.48 -39.39 -3.15
C PHE A 286 -24.57 -38.48 -2.59
N ALA A 287 -25.82 -38.92 -2.56
CA ALA A 287 -26.90 -38.19 -1.91
C ALA A 287 -26.66 -38.08 -0.39
N ASP A 288 -26.19 -39.15 0.26
CA ASP A 288 -25.84 -39.13 1.68
C ASP A 288 -24.68 -38.17 1.94
N PHE A 289 -23.61 -38.21 1.12
CA PHE A 289 -22.53 -37.24 1.21
C PHE A 289 -22.99 -35.80 0.96
N ALA A 290 -23.90 -35.58 0.02
CA ALA A 290 -24.45 -34.26 -0.28
C ALA A 290 -25.33 -33.74 0.86
N SER A 291 -26.04 -34.63 1.57
CA SER A 291 -26.84 -34.27 2.76
C SER A 291 -25.99 -33.75 3.93
N LEU A 292 -24.71 -34.07 3.91
CA LEU A 292 -23.70 -33.60 4.86
C LEU A 292 -22.81 -32.50 4.25
N ASP A 293 -23.25 -31.91 3.14
CA ASP A 293 -22.56 -30.87 2.39
C ASP A 293 -21.15 -31.25 1.92
N LEU A 294 -20.82 -32.54 1.75
CA LEU A 294 -19.45 -32.97 1.37
C LEU A 294 -19.20 -32.98 -0.13
N VAL A 295 -20.24 -33.26 -0.91
CA VAL A 295 -20.18 -33.35 -2.38
C VAL A 295 -21.33 -32.59 -3.01
N GLN A 296 -21.14 -32.16 -4.24
CA GLN A 296 -22.14 -31.48 -5.06
C GLN A 296 -22.05 -31.97 -6.51
N PRO A 297 -23.11 -31.82 -7.32
CA PRO A 297 -23.02 -32.05 -8.76
C PRO A 297 -21.93 -31.18 -9.38
N SER A 298 -21.15 -31.76 -10.28
CA SER A 298 -20.07 -31.05 -10.97
C SER A 298 -20.62 -29.86 -11.76
N LYS A 299 -19.91 -28.73 -11.70
CA LYS A 299 -20.23 -27.51 -12.45
C LYS A 299 -19.64 -27.53 -13.87
N LYS A 300 -18.84 -28.55 -14.22
CA LYS A 300 -18.21 -28.66 -15.53
C LYS A 300 -19.22 -29.05 -16.61
N LYS A 301 -19.00 -28.54 -17.82
CA LYS A 301 -19.86 -28.83 -18.97
C LYS A 301 -19.42 -30.12 -19.64
N HIS A 302 -20.38 -31.00 -19.90
CA HIS A 302 -20.19 -32.26 -20.60
C HIS A 302 -20.98 -32.30 -21.92
N PRO A 303 -20.56 -33.08 -22.93
CA PRO A 303 -21.30 -33.24 -24.17
C PRO A 303 -22.72 -33.80 -23.94
N VAL A 304 -23.69 -33.40 -24.75
CA VAL A 304 -25.10 -33.87 -24.62
C VAL A 304 -25.24 -35.39 -24.86
N SER A 305 -24.28 -36.00 -25.55
CA SER A 305 -24.21 -37.45 -25.74
C SER A 305 -23.82 -38.20 -24.47
N ASP A 306 -23.20 -37.52 -23.50
CA ASP A 306 -22.83 -38.08 -22.22
C ASP A 306 -24.06 -38.21 -21.32
N LYS A 307 -24.26 -39.40 -20.77
CA LYS A 307 -25.40 -39.75 -19.90
C LYS A 307 -24.97 -40.05 -18.47
N ASP A 308 -23.68 -39.91 -18.14
CA ASP A 308 -23.20 -40.13 -16.78
C ASP A 308 -23.55 -38.93 -15.87
N SER A 309 -23.40 -39.11 -14.56
CA SER A 309 -23.61 -38.09 -13.55
C SER A 309 -22.31 -37.81 -12.84
N TYR A 310 -21.87 -36.56 -12.85
CA TYR A 310 -20.58 -36.13 -12.31
C TYR A 310 -20.74 -35.35 -11.02
N TRP A 311 -19.86 -35.62 -10.06
CA TRP A 311 -19.88 -35.03 -8.71
C TRP A 311 -18.48 -34.56 -8.32
N SER A 312 -18.41 -33.46 -7.57
CA SER A 312 -17.16 -32.89 -7.04
C SER A 312 -17.30 -32.60 -5.55
N LEU A 313 -16.18 -32.42 -4.86
CA LEU A 313 -16.18 -31.97 -3.48
C LEU A 313 -16.72 -30.53 -3.36
N THR A 314 -17.35 -30.24 -2.22
CA THR A 314 -17.60 -28.88 -1.72
C THR A 314 -16.39 -28.37 -0.93
N GLN A 315 -16.46 -27.14 -0.41
CA GLN A 315 -15.43 -26.65 0.50
C GLN A 315 -15.36 -27.48 1.80
N GLU A 316 -16.51 -27.83 2.38
CA GLU A 316 -16.61 -28.70 3.56
C GLU A 316 -15.98 -30.08 3.29
N GLY A 317 -16.28 -30.70 2.14
CA GLY A 317 -15.69 -31.98 1.75
C GLY A 317 -14.17 -31.91 1.56
N ILE A 318 -13.67 -30.80 1.01
CA ILE A 318 -12.23 -30.54 0.91
C ILE A 318 -11.60 -30.45 2.30
N ASP A 319 -12.22 -29.74 3.23
CA ASP A 319 -11.70 -29.56 4.58
C ASP A 319 -11.68 -30.87 5.38
N VAL A 320 -12.74 -31.69 5.27
CA VAL A 320 -12.78 -33.06 5.80
C VAL A 320 -11.63 -33.90 5.23
N LEU A 321 -11.42 -33.87 3.91
CA LEU A 321 -10.36 -34.64 3.25
C LEU A 321 -8.97 -34.15 3.69
N LYS A 322 -8.76 -32.83 3.79
CA LYS A 322 -7.51 -32.21 4.25
C LYS A 322 -7.20 -32.60 5.69
N LEU A 323 -8.15 -32.45 6.61
CA LEU A 323 -7.94 -32.79 8.02
C LEU A 323 -7.63 -34.28 8.19
N SER A 324 -8.39 -35.15 7.52
CA SER A 324 -8.14 -36.59 7.51
C SER A 324 -6.73 -36.94 7.03
N ARG A 325 -6.29 -36.35 5.90
CA ARG A 325 -4.96 -36.61 5.33
C ARG A 325 -3.85 -36.07 6.23
N ALA A 326 -4.01 -34.87 6.81
CA ALA A 326 -3.06 -34.29 7.74
C ALA A 326 -2.87 -35.20 8.96
N GLN A 327 -3.96 -35.61 9.61
CA GLN A 327 -3.92 -36.51 10.76
C GLN A 327 -3.26 -37.84 10.43
N ARG A 328 -3.51 -38.40 9.24
CA ARG A 328 -2.83 -39.62 8.80
C ARG A 328 -1.32 -39.42 8.68
N LEU A 329 -0.87 -38.33 8.05
CA LEU A 329 0.55 -38.02 7.89
C LEU A 329 1.23 -37.75 9.24
N GLU A 330 0.58 -37.01 10.13
CA GLU A 330 1.06 -36.75 11.48
C GLU A 330 1.23 -38.06 12.28
N ARG A 331 0.25 -38.96 12.24
CA ARG A 331 0.34 -40.28 12.88
C ARG A 331 1.46 -41.14 12.29
N THR A 332 1.60 -41.17 10.97
CA THR A 332 2.69 -41.90 10.30
C THR A 332 4.06 -41.33 10.69
N SER A 333 4.19 -40.01 10.73
CA SER A 333 5.43 -39.36 11.18
C SER A 333 5.77 -39.72 12.62
N ALA A 334 4.79 -39.68 13.53
CA ALA A 334 4.98 -40.03 14.94
C ALA A 334 5.43 -41.49 15.10
N ALA A 335 4.76 -42.43 14.44
CA ALA A 335 5.11 -43.85 14.48
C ALA A 335 6.53 -44.12 13.94
N ASN A 336 6.95 -43.40 12.89
CA ASN A 336 8.31 -43.54 12.35
C ASN A 336 9.38 -42.98 13.30
N ILE A 337 9.07 -41.92 14.04
CA ILE A 337 9.99 -41.36 15.05
C ILE A 337 10.13 -42.35 16.21
N GLU A 338 9.03 -42.89 16.71
CA GLU A 338 9.02 -43.89 17.78
C GLU A 338 9.81 -45.16 17.40
N ALA A 339 9.55 -45.70 16.21
CA ALA A 339 10.30 -46.86 15.70
C ALA A 339 11.80 -46.59 15.52
N ALA A 340 12.20 -45.37 15.17
CA ALA A 340 13.60 -44.99 15.06
C ALA A 340 14.29 -44.93 16.43
N MET A 341 13.60 -44.42 17.46
CA MET A 341 14.12 -44.38 18.82
C MET A 341 14.29 -45.80 19.41
N GLU A 342 13.32 -46.69 19.21
CA GLU A 342 13.40 -48.09 19.66
C GLU A 342 14.53 -48.89 18.96
N ALA A 343 14.80 -48.59 17.68
CA ALA A 343 15.90 -49.21 16.94
C ALA A 343 17.29 -48.75 17.43
N GLU A 344 17.39 -47.54 17.99
CA GLU A 344 18.64 -46.98 18.51
C GLU A 344 18.95 -47.52 19.92
N GLU A 345 17.93 -47.80 20.74
CA GLU A 345 18.06 -48.42 22.07
C GLU A 345 18.39 -49.94 22.03
N THR A 346 18.12 -50.62 20.92
CA THR A 346 18.31 -52.08 20.78
C THR A 346 19.67 -52.48 20.18
N LEU A 347 20.54 -51.52 19.87
CA LEU A 347 21.93 -51.79 19.48
C LEU A 347 22.72 -52.25 20.71
N PRO A 348 23.35 -53.46 20.70
CA PRO A 348 24.20 -53.87 21.81
C PRO A 348 25.37 -52.90 21.94
N ALA A 349 25.57 -52.38 23.16
CA ALA A 349 26.72 -51.55 23.49
C ALA A 349 28.03 -52.28 23.13
N PRO A 350 29.04 -51.55 22.62
CA PRO A 350 30.26 -52.12 22.04
C PRO A 350 31.08 -52.98 23.01
#